data_AF-A0A094ZMP6-F1
#
_entry.id   AF-A0A094ZMP6-F1
#
_cell.length_a   1.000
_cell.length_b   1.000
_cell.length_c   1.000
_cell.angle_alpha   90.00
_cell.angle_beta   90.00
_cell.angle_gamma   90.00
#
_symmetry.space_group_name_H-M   'P 1'
#
loop_
_entity.id
_entity.type
_entity.pdbx_description
1 polymer ?
#
loop_
_entity_poly.entity_id
_entity_poly.type
_entity_poly.pdbx_seq_one_letter_code
_entity_poly.pdbx_strand_id
1 'polypeptide(L)'
;MIISTDIYYYDTTTQTSQLIPIPIRNTAVIDKSGYFPNVITSSDQNSLNEALALGNTASAVSIEAAIQDKWELTRRLFMVDNFSGKKSTISKVTYSSSIAKQAAFDQALRIAMGCMSTLAACYAMIRTWIWSRRAGVLRLDAMLVIKLILFAAGNISNAFLIVIYFVSIYFLIFYKVQSVYLINLPNSDEFIVIYIAIAFALKCIDLIHLIAVQCTMDMFLIDWEPPKFNRNVNNVNPSSNTDIQLSSRSQSLGKYNMINDVTDDLEARPKKELRSSLPPSSISNQMEDTENLASSDAKSNVVLNSYEYQSPQSRIFRIALILSIFSVIGIIQWLFSITLWERCFSDKLRSFADLCSVANVSVFLFAQSNFGYYIHGHSPTGRSDVDLGGITQMLSIENEGIAPKRGITPDSNDHTYRMALPSGLRQTFNRLYTPLLNLTLNTDKYGKHASPQAITNEVYHNINRYLKRFISRDDPDGLRYRIVRRKAFEDILDGEFDDTTFEGLFYIDDGNSFGDTLYYGNEWLLFTFDALLFCLVDLLSQNLILSAFFVILIGSIFTLLRDDLGRRNTARKTLIDERFLI
;
A
#
# COMPACT_ATOMS: atom_id res chain seq x y z
N MET A 1 13.38 32.50 40.58
CA MET A 1 13.78 31.17 41.05
C MET A 1 15.31 31.17 41.04
N ILE A 2 15.94 31.09 42.21
CA ILE A 2 17.40 31.01 42.33
C ILE A 2 17.75 29.54 42.20
N ILE A 3 18.53 29.19 41.18
CA ILE A 3 18.98 27.81 40.96
C ILE A 3 20.36 27.69 41.59
N SER A 4 20.51 26.69 42.47
CA SER A 4 21.78 26.34 43.10
C SER A 4 22.45 25.25 42.27
N THR A 5 23.64 25.50 41.75
CA THR A 5 24.37 24.56 40.89
C THR A 5 25.69 24.13 41.53
N ASP A 6 25.95 22.82 41.56
CA ASP A 6 27.18 22.25 42.14
C ASP A 6 28.41 22.42 41.23
N ILE A 7 29.54 22.85 41.80
CA ILE A 7 30.80 23.17 41.10
C ILE A 7 31.88 22.14 41.44
N TYR A 8 32.58 21.69 40.41
CA TYR A 8 33.68 20.71 40.47
C TYR A 8 34.95 21.31 39.84
N TYR A 9 36.14 20.87 40.28
CA TYR A 9 37.42 21.25 39.67
C TYR A 9 38.13 20.03 39.07
N TYR A 10 38.98 20.29 38.06
CA TYR A 10 39.78 19.27 37.40
C TYR A 10 41.21 19.28 37.98
N ASP A 11 41.60 18.20 38.64
CA ASP A 11 42.95 18.04 39.20
C ASP A 11 43.93 17.63 38.10
N THR A 12 44.91 18.49 37.82
CA THR A 12 45.94 18.24 36.80
C THR A 12 47.17 17.52 37.34
N THR A 13 47.27 17.32 38.67
CA THR A 13 48.42 16.70 39.31
C THR A 13 48.26 15.19 39.46
N THR A 14 47.05 14.73 39.71
CA THR A 14 46.69 13.31 39.63
C THR A 14 46.33 12.98 38.19
N GLN A 15 47.06 12.10 37.50
CA GLN A 15 46.76 11.67 36.12
C GLN A 15 45.41 10.92 35.95
N THR A 16 44.52 11.00 36.93
CA THR A 16 43.15 10.51 36.89
C THR A 16 42.24 11.63 36.42
N SER A 17 41.67 11.50 35.22
CA SER A 17 40.67 12.42 34.66
C SER A 17 39.33 12.32 35.40
N GLN A 18 39.29 12.73 36.67
CA GLN A 18 38.08 12.79 37.48
C GLN A 18 37.84 14.22 37.98
N LEU A 19 36.59 14.67 37.90
CA LEU A 19 36.13 15.95 38.43
C LEU A 19 35.89 15.80 39.93
N ILE A 20 36.56 16.61 40.75
CA ILE A 20 36.49 16.54 42.21
C ILE A 20 35.60 17.68 42.73
N PRO A 21 34.62 17.42 43.61
CA PRO A 21 33.78 18.47 44.19
C PRO A 21 34.60 19.38 45.10
N ILE A 22 34.34 20.69 45.03
CA ILE A 22 35.07 21.68 45.84
C ILE A 22 34.62 21.58 47.31
N PRO A 23 35.51 21.29 48.27
CA PRO A 23 35.11 20.81 49.59
C PRO A 23 34.48 21.85 50.53
N ILE A 24 34.53 23.16 50.23
CA ILE A 24 34.13 24.19 51.21
C ILE A 24 32.98 25.10 50.75
N ARG A 25 32.59 25.10 49.47
CA ARG A 25 31.35 25.71 48.96
C ARG A 25 31.18 25.34 47.49
N ASN A 26 30.35 24.34 47.23
CA ASN A 26 30.10 23.81 45.90
C ASN A 26 28.94 24.51 45.18
N THR A 27 28.20 25.43 45.79
CA THR A 27 27.00 26.05 45.17
C THR A 27 27.24 27.51 44.75
N ALA A 28 26.97 27.86 43.49
CA ALA A 28 26.93 29.26 43.03
C ALA A 28 25.52 29.69 42.56
N VAL A 29 25.23 30.98 42.74
CA VAL A 29 23.95 31.62 42.37
C VAL A 29 24.09 32.30 41.01
N ILE A 30 23.20 31.96 40.09
CA ILE A 30 23.16 32.52 38.72
C ILE A 30 21.94 33.45 38.61
N ASP A 31 22.11 34.64 38.01
CA ASP A 31 21.01 35.56 37.76
C ASP A 31 20.13 35.10 36.57
N LYS A 32 18.93 35.67 36.43
CA LYS A 32 17.92 35.35 35.40
C LYS A 32 18.44 35.44 33.95
N SER A 33 19.54 36.16 33.73
CA SER A 33 20.19 36.32 32.43
C SER A 33 21.34 35.32 32.18
N GLY A 34 21.58 34.37 33.09
CA GLY A 34 22.61 33.33 32.93
C GLY A 34 24.03 33.77 33.27
N TYR A 35 24.23 34.96 33.82
CA TYR A 35 25.52 35.48 34.25
C TYR A 35 25.72 35.29 35.76
N PHE A 36 26.98 35.11 36.18
CA PHE A 36 27.37 35.18 37.59
C PHE A 36 27.56 36.65 37.98
N PRO A 37 26.65 37.28 38.75
CA PRO A 37 26.81 38.68 39.10
C PRO A 37 27.89 38.82 40.18
N ASN A 38 29.01 39.48 39.83
CA ASN A 38 30.04 39.85 40.80
C ASN A 38 29.71 41.23 41.40
N VAL A 39 28.74 41.28 42.32
CA VAL A 39 28.27 42.53 42.92
C VAL A 39 28.45 42.47 44.44
N ILE A 40 29.13 43.47 45.00
CA ILE A 40 29.17 43.70 46.45
C ILE A 40 27.73 43.96 46.87
N THR A 41 27.16 43.06 47.67
CA THR A 41 25.78 43.21 48.10
C THR A 41 25.63 44.46 48.97
N SER A 42 24.49 45.14 48.89
CA SER A 42 24.22 46.33 49.73
C SER A 42 24.32 46.04 51.23
N SER A 43 24.13 44.78 51.65
CA SER A 43 24.39 44.31 53.01
C SER A 43 25.88 44.26 53.38
N ASP A 44 26.76 43.86 52.46
CA ASP A 44 28.21 43.83 52.70
C ASP A 44 28.75 45.26 52.84
N GLN A 45 28.26 46.19 52.00
CA GLN A 45 28.61 47.61 52.08
C GLN A 45 28.13 48.25 53.40
N ASN A 46 26.90 47.95 53.84
CA ASN A 46 26.36 48.46 55.09
C ASN A 46 27.10 47.91 56.32
N SER A 47 27.45 46.62 56.31
CA SER A 47 28.21 45.98 57.40
C SER A 47 29.63 46.56 57.52
N LEU A 48 30.27 46.88 56.40
CA LEU A 48 31.56 47.56 56.39
C LEU A 48 31.46 49.00 56.93
N ASN A 49 30.42 49.73 56.52
CA ASN A 49 30.17 51.10 56.99
C ASN A 49 29.84 51.15 58.50
N GLU A 50 29.08 50.19 59.02
CA GLU A 50 28.79 50.06 60.46
C GLU A 50 30.04 49.71 61.27
N ALA A 51 30.88 48.80 60.77
CA ALA A 51 32.15 48.45 61.40
C ALA A 51 33.14 49.63 61.44
N LEU A 52 33.16 50.45 60.39
CA LEU A 52 33.96 51.68 60.33
C LEU A 52 33.39 52.79 61.25
N ALA A 53 32.06 52.91 61.34
CA ALA A 53 31.39 53.89 62.20
C ALA A 53 31.58 53.61 63.70
N LEU A 54 31.72 52.33 64.09
CA LEU A 54 31.97 51.91 65.47
C LEU A 54 33.45 51.98 65.88
N GLY A 55 34.35 52.42 64.99
CA GLY A 55 35.78 52.61 65.29
C GLY A 55 36.57 51.31 65.50
N ASN A 56 36.00 50.14 65.18
CA ASN A 56 36.67 48.86 65.33
C ASN A 56 37.41 48.47 64.05
N THR A 57 38.63 49.00 63.91
CA THR A 57 39.48 48.82 62.72
C THR A 57 39.78 47.36 62.40
N ALA A 58 39.90 46.49 63.41
CA ALA A 58 40.14 45.06 63.19
C ALA A 58 38.93 44.34 62.56
N SER A 59 37.72 44.75 62.93
CA SER A 59 36.48 44.21 62.35
C SER A 59 36.28 44.70 60.92
N ALA A 60 36.54 45.99 60.66
CA ALA A 60 36.44 46.56 59.31
C ALA A 60 37.42 45.88 58.34
N VAL A 61 38.68 45.69 58.76
CA VAL A 61 39.70 44.99 57.95
C VAL A 61 39.34 43.53 57.71
N SER A 62 38.76 42.84 58.69
CA SER A 62 38.31 41.45 58.51
C SER A 62 37.14 41.34 57.53
N ILE A 63 36.19 42.28 57.57
CA ILE A 63 35.05 42.32 56.65
C ILE A 63 35.52 42.72 55.25
N GLU A 64 36.43 43.68 55.13
CA GLU A 64 37.05 44.07 53.85
C GLU A 64 37.84 42.92 53.22
N ALA A 65 38.64 42.20 54.03
CA ALA A 65 39.35 41.01 53.59
C ALA A 65 38.38 39.91 53.13
N ALA A 66 37.27 39.68 53.85
CA ALA A 66 36.25 38.72 53.43
C ALA A 66 35.53 39.12 52.14
N ILE A 67 35.35 40.42 51.87
CA ILE A 67 34.80 40.94 50.61
C ILE A 67 35.83 40.76 49.47
N GLN A 68 37.12 41.00 49.71
CA GLN A 68 38.18 40.77 48.73
C GLN A 68 38.39 39.28 48.43
N ASP A 69 38.25 38.40 49.41
CA ASP A 69 38.37 36.95 49.21
C ASP A 69 37.24 36.40 48.32
N LYS A 70 36.03 36.98 48.40
CA LYS A 70 34.95 36.73 47.42
C LYS A 70 35.37 37.12 46.00
N TRP A 71 36.07 38.25 45.83
CA TRP A 71 36.58 38.72 44.54
C TRP A 71 37.69 37.83 43.97
N GLU A 72 38.61 37.34 44.81
CA GLU A 72 39.68 36.43 44.39
C GLU A 72 39.15 35.05 44.00
N LEU A 73 38.13 34.55 44.70
CA LEU A 73 37.45 33.30 44.32
C LEU A 73 36.81 33.42 42.93
N THR A 74 36.15 34.55 42.64
CA THR A 74 35.60 34.85 41.32
C THR A 74 36.69 34.90 40.24
N ARG A 75 37.85 35.50 40.54
CA ARG A 75 38.98 35.58 39.61
C ARG A 75 39.62 34.21 39.34
N ARG A 76 39.68 33.31 40.34
CA ARG A 76 40.14 31.92 40.18
C ARG A 76 39.15 31.06 39.37
N LEU A 77 37.86 31.40 39.39
CA LEU A 77 36.84 30.73 38.57
C LEU A 77 36.89 31.11 37.08
N PHE A 78 37.47 32.26 36.71
CA PHE A 78 37.52 32.73 35.31
C PHE A 78 38.76 32.30 34.50
N MET A 79 39.47 31.25 34.91
CA MET A 79 40.54 30.68 34.09
C MET A 79 40.49 29.15 34.00
N VAL A 80 39.50 28.61 33.30
CA VAL A 80 39.70 27.47 32.37
C VAL A 80 38.74 27.59 31.18
N ASP A 81 38.72 28.73 30.49
CA ASP A 81 38.14 28.81 29.14
C ASP A 81 39.06 29.68 28.30
N ASN A 82 40.17 29.08 27.86
CA ASN A 82 40.92 29.39 26.64
C ASN A 82 42.33 28.80 26.72
N PHE A 83 42.44 27.46 26.75
CA PHE A 83 43.59 26.83 26.11
C PHE A 83 43.34 26.84 24.61
N SER A 84 43.84 27.89 23.93
CA SER A 84 44.03 27.87 22.48
C SER A 84 44.83 26.61 22.13
N GLY A 85 44.19 25.63 21.49
CA GLY A 85 44.83 24.41 21.02
C GLY A 85 44.31 23.08 21.59
N LYS A 86 43.40 23.05 22.57
CA LYS A 86 42.69 21.81 22.96
C LYS A 86 41.22 21.90 22.60
N LYS A 87 40.85 21.27 21.47
CA LYS A 87 39.45 20.90 21.21
C LYS A 87 38.99 20.03 22.39
N SER A 88 37.89 20.40 23.05
CA SER A 88 37.19 19.48 23.95
C SER A 88 36.92 18.21 23.16
N THR A 89 37.68 17.14 23.43
CA THR A 89 37.32 15.82 22.95
C THR A 89 36.10 15.42 23.74
N ILE A 90 34.92 15.77 23.20
CA ILE A 90 33.64 15.20 23.61
C ILE A 90 33.86 13.69 23.60
N SER A 91 34.08 13.13 24.77
CA SER A 91 34.42 11.72 24.91
C SER A 91 33.13 10.97 24.67
N LYS A 92 32.97 10.44 23.45
CA LYS A 92 31.82 9.62 23.08
C LYS A 92 31.89 8.31 23.88
N VAL A 93 31.22 8.27 25.02
CA VAL A 93 31.01 7.02 25.76
C VAL A 93 30.05 6.18 24.94
N THR A 94 30.59 5.16 24.25
CA THR A 94 29.77 4.22 23.47
C THR A 94 29.45 3.04 24.36
N TYR A 95 28.20 2.94 24.80
CA TYR A 95 27.70 1.79 25.54
C TYR A 95 27.46 0.63 24.56
N SER A 96 28.37 -0.34 24.53
CA SER A 96 28.19 -1.57 23.75
C SER A 96 27.51 -2.64 24.60
N SER A 97 26.60 -3.38 23.97
CA SER A 97 26.07 -4.58 24.60
C SER A 97 27.18 -5.63 24.67
N SER A 98 27.18 -6.41 25.75
CA SER A 98 28.07 -7.57 25.86
C SER A 98 27.88 -8.49 24.66
N ILE A 99 28.97 -9.06 24.13
CA ILE A 99 28.97 -9.95 22.96
C ILE A 99 27.92 -11.07 23.09
N ALA A 100 27.75 -11.61 24.30
CA ALA A 100 26.75 -12.65 24.58
C ALA A 100 25.29 -12.20 24.37
N LYS A 101 24.95 -10.96 24.78
CA LYS A 101 23.60 -10.39 24.59
C LYS A 101 23.33 -10.07 23.13
N GLN A 102 24.33 -9.56 22.40
CA GLN A 102 24.20 -9.33 20.94
C GLN A 102 23.99 -10.65 20.20
N ALA A 103 24.78 -11.69 20.51
CA ALA A 103 24.63 -13.00 19.89
C ALA A 103 23.26 -13.63 20.19
N ALA A 104 22.76 -13.48 21.42
CA ALA A 104 21.42 -13.95 21.79
C ALA A 104 20.31 -13.20 21.02
N PHE A 105 20.46 -11.88 20.84
CA PHE A 105 19.55 -11.09 20.01
C PHE A 105 19.56 -11.54 18.55
N ASP A 106 20.75 -11.68 17.95
CA ASP A 106 20.88 -12.10 16.54
C ASP A 106 20.28 -13.51 16.33
N GLN A 107 20.48 -14.42 17.29
CA GLN A 107 19.87 -15.74 17.26
C GLN A 107 18.34 -15.67 17.36
N ALA A 108 17.80 -14.88 18.30
CA ALA A 108 16.36 -14.72 18.46
C ALA A 108 15.72 -14.10 17.21
N LEU A 109 16.36 -13.09 16.61
CA LEU A 109 15.91 -12.48 15.37
C LEU A 109 15.87 -13.52 14.23
N ARG A 110 16.94 -14.29 14.03
CA ARG A 110 16.98 -15.34 13.00
C ARG A 110 15.91 -16.41 13.21
N ILE A 111 15.65 -16.81 14.46
CA ILE A 111 14.57 -17.77 14.79
C ILE A 111 13.21 -17.16 14.44
N ALA A 112 12.94 -15.92 14.84
CA ALA A 112 11.67 -15.24 14.53
C ALA A 112 11.44 -15.13 13.02
N MET A 113 12.47 -14.74 12.26
CA MET A 113 12.43 -14.67 10.80
C MET A 113 12.17 -16.04 10.18
N GLY A 114 12.85 -17.10 10.64
CA GLY A 114 12.67 -18.47 10.16
C GLY A 114 11.26 -19.01 10.42
N CYS A 115 10.74 -18.82 11.63
CA CYS A 115 9.39 -19.24 12.01
C CYS A 115 8.32 -18.54 11.16
N MET A 116 8.38 -17.21 11.03
CA MET A 116 7.42 -16.45 10.24
C MET A 116 7.51 -16.76 8.75
N SER A 117 8.72 -16.99 8.22
CA SER A 117 8.92 -17.40 6.82
C SER A 117 8.37 -18.80 6.54
N THR A 118 8.48 -19.72 7.50
CA THR A 118 7.91 -21.07 7.38
C THR A 118 6.38 -21.00 7.31
N LEU A 119 5.76 -20.21 8.18
CA LEU A 119 4.32 -19.97 8.13
C LEU A 119 3.89 -19.32 6.80
N ALA A 120 4.65 -18.32 6.33
CA ALA A 120 4.43 -17.67 5.06
C ALA A 120 4.54 -18.63 3.86
N ALA A 121 5.47 -19.58 3.90
CA ALA A 121 5.62 -20.63 2.90
C ALA A 121 4.46 -21.62 2.92
N CYS A 122 3.99 -22.05 4.10
CA CYS A 122 2.79 -22.88 4.23
C CYS A 122 1.55 -22.19 3.65
N TYR A 123 1.38 -20.89 3.93
CA TYR A 123 0.29 -20.11 3.34
C TYR A 123 0.44 -19.99 1.81
N ALA A 124 1.66 -19.81 1.31
CA ALA A 124 1.93 -19.80 -0.13
C ALA A 124 1.59 -21.15 -0.80
N MET A 125 1.83 -22.28 -0.12
CA MET A 125 1.43 -23.60 -0.61
C MET A 125 -0.09 -23.72 -0.75
N ILE A 126 -0.86 -23.24 0.24
CA ILE A 126 -2.33 -23.23 0.18
C ILE A 126 -2.81 -22.39 -1.00
N ARG A 127 -2.29 -21.17 -1.17
CA ARG A 127 -2.63 -20.31 -2.32
C ARG A 127 -2.28 -20.96 -3.66
N THR A 128 -1.12 -21.62 -3.74
CA THR A 128 -0.70 -22.32 -4.96
C THR A 128 -1.61 -23.49 -5.27
N TRP A 129 -2.03 -24.24 -4.25
CA TRP A 129 -2.97 -25.34 -4.40
C TRP A 129 -4.33 -24.85 -4.93
N ILE A 130 -4.88 -23.78 -4.35
CA ILE A 130 -6.12 -23.15 -4.83
C ILE A 130 -5.96 -22.66 -6.27
N TRP A 131 -4.87 -21.96 -6.57
CA TRP A 131 -4.57 -21.51 -7.93
C TRP A 131 -4.49 -22.69 -8.92
N SER A 132 -3.86 -23.80 -8.55
CA SER A 132 -3.75 -24.98 -9.43
C SER A 132 -5.12 -25.58 -9.78
N ARG A 133 -6.07 -25.57 -8.84
CA ARG A 133 -7.47 -25.96 -9.08
C ARG A 133 -8.18 -25.00 -10.02
N ARG A 134 -8.06 -23.69 -9.77
CA ARG A 134 -8.61 -22.62 -10.64
C ARG A 134 -8.02 -22.63 -12.06
N ALA A 135 -6.78 -23.09 -12.20
CA ALA A 135 -6.12 -23.26 -13.51
C ALA A 135 -6.43 -24.60 -14.19
N GLY A 136 -7.01 -25.59 -13.48
CA GLY A 136 -7.26 -26.93 -14.00
C GLY A 136 -6.00 -27.77 -14.19
N VAL A 137 -4.91 -27.45 -13.48
CA VAL A 137 -3.62 -28.16 -13.60
C VAL A 137 -3.64 -29.39 -12.68
N LEU A 138 -3.83 -30.57 -13.27
CA LEU A 138 -3.92 -31.85 -12.56
C LEU A 138 -2.56 -32.50 -12.24
N ARG A 139 -1.46 -32.00 -12.83
CA ARG A 139 -0.12 -32.59 -12.71
C ARG A 139 0.85 -31.59 -12.10
N LEU A 140 1.88 -32.10 -11.42
CA LEU A 140 3.01 -31.29 -10.98
C LEU A 140 3.77 -30.80 -12.21
N ASP A 141 3.53 -29.54 -12.55
CA ASP A 141 4.13 -28.84 -13.69
C ASP A 141 5.14 -27.79 -13.21
N ALA A 142 6.11 -27.43 -14.05
CA ALA A 142 7.08 -26.38 -13.78
C ALA A 142 6.38 -25.04 -13.48
N MET A 143 5.23 -24.78 -14.12
CA MET A 143 4.39 -23.62 -13.84
C MET A 143 3.90 -23.58 -12.38
N LEU A 144 3.53 -24.73 -11.80
CA LEU A 144 3.09 -24.80 -10.40
C LEU A 144 4.24 -24.44 -9.45
N VAL A 145 5.45 -24.91 -9.74
CA VAL A 145 6.66 -24.57 -8.96
C VAL A 145 6.98 -23.08 -9.06
N ILE A 146 6.91 -22.50 -10.26
CA ILE A 146 7.11 -21.05 -10.47
C ILE A 146 6.06 -20.26 -9.66
N LYS A 147 4.79 -20.66 -9.72
CA LYS A 147 3.71 -20.01 -8.94
C LYS A 147 3.95 -20.10 -7.44
N LEU A 148 4.41 -21.25 -6.94
CA LEU A 148 4.77 -21.40 -5.54
C LEU A 148 5.87 -20.42 -5.14
N ILE A 149 6.93 -20.29 -5.94
CA ILE A 149 8.04 -19.36 -5.67
C ILE A 149 7.55 -17.91 -5.66
N LEU A 150 6.73 -17.52 -6.65
CA LEU A 150 6.18 -16.16 -6.73
C LEU A 150 5.27 -15.84 -5.53
N PHE A 151 4.35 -16.73 -5.17
CA PHE A 151 3.49 -16.55 -4.01
C PHE A 151 4.25 -16.59 -2.68
N ALA A 152 5.31 -17.38 -2.59
CA ALA A 152 6.19 -17.42 -1.43
C ALA A 152 6.99 -16.12 -1.28
N ALA A 153 7.51 -15.56 -2.38
CA ALA A 153 8.25 -14.29 -2.34
C ALA A 153 7.42 -13.16 -1.70
N GLY A 154 6.17 -12.97 -2.14
CA GLY A 154 5.27 -11.97 -1.56
C GLY A 154 4.95 -12.22 -0.08
N ASN A 155 4.66 -13.47 0.29
CA ASN A 155 4.33 -13.81 1.67
C ASN A 155 5.55 -13.68 2.61
N ILE A 156 6.73 -14.07 2.16
CA ILE A 156 7.99 -13.95 2.93
C ILE A 156 8.36 -12.46 3.10
N SER A 157 8.16 -11.64 2.08
CA SER A 157 8.32 -10.18 2.20
C SER A 157 7.46 -9.60 3.33
N ASN A 158 6.17 -9.97 3.37
CA ASN A 158 5.27 -9.54 4.44
C ASN A 158 5.74 -10.05 5.82
N ALA A 159 6.21 -11.30 5.91
CA ALA A 159 6.76 -11.85 7.14
C ALA A 159 7.98 -11.07 7.64
N PHE A 160 8.89 -10.69 6.74
CA PHE A 160 10.08 -9.89 7.07
C PHE A 160 9.67 -8.51 7.59
N LEU A 161 8.73 -7.84 6.90
CA LEU A 161 8.21 -6.55 7.33
C LEU A 161 7.59 -6.62 8.74
N ILE A 162 6.76 -7.63 8.99
CA ILE A 162 6.11 -7.84 10.30
C ILE A 162 7.16 -8.00 11.41
N VAL A 163 8.15 -8.88 11.22
CA VAL A 163 9.16 -9.13 12.26
C VAL A 163 10.00 -7.87 12.51
N ILE A 164 10.46 -7.18 11.45
CA ILE A 164 11.26 -5.96 11.59
C ILE A 164 10.45 -4.86 12.27
N TYR A 165 9.16 -4.71 11.94
CA TYR A 165 8.28 -3.73 12.57
C TYR A 165 8.17 -3.96 14.08
N PHE A 166 7.84 -5.20 14.51
CA PHE A 166 7.68 -5.51 15.92
C PHE A 166 8.99 -5.41 16.70
N VAL A 167 10.12 -5.81 16.11
CA VAL A 167 11.44 -5.64 16.73
C VAL A 167 11.79 -4.16 16.89
N SER A 168 11.51 -3.34 15.87
CA SER A 168 11.80 -1.91 15.91
C SER A 168 10.92 -1.18 16.94
N ILE A 169 9.64 -1.53 17.03
CA ILE A 169 8.74 -1.01 18.07
C ILE A 169 9.16 -1.46 19.46
N TYR A 170 9.53 -2.73 19.62
CA TYR A 170 10.03 -3.24 20.90
C TYR A 170 11.18 -2.37 21.41
N PHE A 171 12.18 -2.11 20.54
CA PHE A 171 13.26 -1.21 20.92
C PHE A 171 12.77 0.20 21.19
N LEU A 172 11.90 0.77 20.35
CA LEU A 172 11.40 2.13 20.56
C LEU A 172 10.69 2.29 21.91
N ILE A 173 9.78 1.40 22.27
CA ILE A 173 9.01 1.48 23.52
C ILE A 173 9.92 1.23 24.71
N PHE A 174 10.57 0.06 24.77
CA PHE A 174 11.28 -0.35 25.98
C PHE A 174 12.59 0.40 26.20
N TYR A 175 13.25 0.88 25.14
CA TYR A 175 14.43 1.73 25.29
C TYR A 175 14.09 3.15 25.73
N LYS A 176 12.95 3.71 25.29
CA LYS A 176 12.54 5.08 25.65
C LYS A 176 11.83 5.17 27.00
N VAL A 177 11.13 4.11 27.42
CA VAL A 177 10.36 4.08 28.69
C VAL A 177 11.24 3.65 29.88
N GLN A 178 12.51 3.28 29.66
CA GLN A 178 13.37 2.80 30.75
C GLN A 178 13.72 3.92 31.75
N SER A 179 13.35 3.73 33.02
CA SER A 179 13.78 4.58 34.15
C SER A 179 15.11 4.11 34.75
N VAL A 180 15.41 2.83 34.60
CA VAL A 180 16.65 2.16 35.00
C VAL A 180 17.20 1.44 33.77
N TYR A 181 18.52 1.47 33.58
CA TYR A 181 19.18 0.85 32.43
C TYR A 181 18.93 -0.67 32.39
N LEU A 182 18.09 -1.11 31.45
CA LEU A 182 17.71 -2.52 31.29
C LEU A 182 18.00 -3.06 29.88
N ILE A 183 17.75 -2.24 28.85
CA ILE A 183 17.83 -2.65 27.44
C ILE A 183 18.85 -1.77 26.72
N ASN A 184 19.78 -2.43 26.02
CA ASN A 184 20.72 -1.76 25.13
C ASN A 184 20.25 -1.87 23.69
N LEU A 185 20.54 -0.83 22.90
CA LEU A 185 20.37 -0.90 21.45
C LEU A 185 21.37 -1.92 20.87
N PRO A 186 21.02 -2.62 19.76
CA PRO A 186 21.97 -3.48 19.05
C PRO A 186 23.24 -2.71 18.66
N ASN A 187 24.37 -3.41 18.66
CA ASN A 187 25.67 -2.80 18.34
C ASN A 187 25.79 -2.42 16.85
N SER A 188 24.99 -3.04 15.98
CA SER A 188 24.92 -2.76 14.54
C SER A 188 23.46 -2.65 14.09
N ASP A 189 23.18 -1.74 13.17
CA ASP A 189 21.90 -1.50 12.52
C ASP A 189 21.84 -2.10 11.10
N GLU A 190 22.92 -2.72 10.61
CA GLU A 190 23.03 -3.28 9.25
C GLU A 190 21.95 -4.34 8.96
N PHE A 191 21.54 -5.10 9.97
CA PHE A 191 20.52 -6.13 9.81
C PHE A 191 19.20 -5.54 9.29
N ILE A 192 18.81 -4.33 9.71
CA ILE A 192 17.58 -3.68 9.26
C ILE A 192 17.65 -3.38 7.77
N VAL A 193 18.77 -2.81 7.32
CA VAL A 193 18.99 -2.47 5.91
C VAL A 193 18.92 -3.72 5.05
N ILE A 194 19.60 -4.80 5.47
CA ILE A 194 19.62 -6.07 4.74
C ILE A 194 18.22 -6.69 4.64
N TYR A 195 17.50 -6.81 5.77
CA TYR A 195 16.19 -7.44 5.76
C TYR A 195 15.13 -6.61 5.02
N ILE A 196 15.15 -5.28 5.14
CA ILE A 196 14.24 -4.41 4.37
C ILE A 196 14.57 -4.45 2.89
N ALA A 197 15.85 -4.46 2.50
CA ALA A 197 16.24 -4.58 1.10
C ALA A 197 15.77 -5.92 0.48
N ILE A 198 15.93 -7.03 1.21
CA ILE A 198 15.43 -8.35 0.77
C ILE A 198 13.90 -8.34 0.70
N ALA A 199 13.22 -7.83 1.74
CA ALA A 199 11.77 -7.74 1.76
C ALA A 199 11.24 -6.92 0.57
N PHE A 200 11.86 -5.78 0.29
CA PHE A 200 11.52 -4.94 -0.85
C PHE A 200 11.74 -5.67 -2.19
N ALA A 201 12.89 -6.32 -2.38
CA ALA A 201 13.16 -7.07 -3.61
C ALA A 201 12.12 -8.19 -3.85
N LEU A 202 11.77 -8.94 -2.80
CA LEU A 202 10.72 -9.96 -2.86
C LEU A 202 9.34 -9.34 -3.13
N LYS A 203 9.06 -8.14 -2.59
CA LYS A 203 7.81 -7.42 -2.83
C LYS A 203 7.69 -6.90 -4.26
N CYS A 204 8.80 -6.46 -4.86
CA CYS A 204 8.84 -6.10 -6.28
C CYS A 204 8.44 -7.29 -7.16
N ILE A 205 8.93 -8.49 -6.84
CA ILE A 205 8.56 -9.72 -7.57
C ILE A 205 7.05 -9.98 -7.43
N ASP A 206 6.49 -9.83 -6.24
CA ASP A 206 5.05 -9.98 -5.95
C ASP A 206 4.20 -8.97 -6.76
N LEU A 207 4.60 -7.69 -6.79
CA LEU A 207 3.92 -6.64 -7.56
C LEU A 207 4.00 -6.90 -9.07
N ILE A 208 5.17 -7.27 -9.59
CA ILE A 208 5.33 -7.62 -11.00
C ILE A 208 4.47 -8.83 -11.35
N HIS A 209 4.41 -9.83 -10.46
CA HIS A 209 3.57 -11.01 -10.65
C HIS A 209 2.08 -10.63 -10.68
N LEU A 210 1.62 -9.74 -9.79
CA LEU A 210 0.25 -9.21 -9.81
C LEU A 210 -0.07 -8.53 -11.15
N ILE A 211 0.78 -7.57 -11.58
CA ILE A 211 0.57 -6.84 -12.84
C ILE A 211 0.56 -7.81 -14.02
N ALA A 212 1.47 -8.78 -14.05
CA ALA A 212 1.50 -9.79 -15.10
C ALA A 212 0.21 -10.63 -15.13
N VAL A 213 -0.35 -11.00 -13.97
CA VAL A 213 -1.63 -11.72 -13.92
C VAL A 213 -2.75 -10.83 -14.45
N GLN A 214 -2.89 -9.60 -13.95
CA GLN A 214 -3.95 -8.68 -14.37
C GLN A 214 -3.90 -8.36 -15.88
N CYS A 215 -2.70 -8.13 -16.42
CA CYS A 215 -2.51 -7.83 -17.84
C CYS A 215 -2.59 -9.07 -18.76
N THR A 216 -2.80 -10.27 -18.23
CA THR A 216 -2.94 -11.51 -19.03
C THR A 216 -4.32 -12.16 -18.92
N MET A 217 -5.24 -11.55 -18.16
CA MET A 217 -6.61 -12.02 -18.02
C MET A 217 -7.37 -11.96 -19.36
N ASP A 218 -8.27 -12.90 -19.59
CA ASP A 218 -9.13 -12.85 -20.78
C ASP A 218 -10.48 -12.24 -20.41
N MET A 219 -10.86 -11.17 -21.10
CA MET A 219 -12.18 -10.55 -20.97
C MET A 219 -12.95 -10.71 -22.27
N PHE A 220 -14.20 -11.15 -22.17
CA PHE A 220 -15.11 -11.24 -23.29
C PHE A 220 -16.42 -10.52 -22.99
N LEU A 221 -16.92 -9.78 -23.98
CA LEU A 221 -18.17 -9.03 -23.89
C LEU A 221 -19.25 -9.76 -24.66
N ILE A 222 -20.27 -10.22 -23.95
CA ILE A 222 -21.43 -10.92 -24.50
C ILE A 222 -22.49 -9.87 -24.80
N ASP A 223 -22.66 -9.55 -26.08
CA ASP A 223 -23.72 -8.66 -26.54
C ASP A 223 -25.03 -9.44 -26.68
N TRP A 224 -26.04 -9.12 -25.87
CA TRP A 224 -27.35 -9.79 -25.86
C TRP A 224 -28.30 -9.37 -26.97
N GLU A 225 -27.98 -8.33 -27.72
CA GLU A 225 -28.87 -7.78 -28.73
C GLU A 225 -29.13 -8.80 -29.86
N PRO A 226 -30.39 -8.92 -30.34
CA PRO A 226 -30.67 -9.79 -31.46
C PRO A 226 -30.01 -9.23 -32.74
N PRO A 227 -29.47 -10.09 -33.61
CA PRO A 227 -28.91 -9.62 -34.88
C PRO A 227 -30.00 -8.89 -35.67
N LYS A 228 -29.77 -7.62 -36.01
CA LYS A 228 -30.66 -6.85 -36.87
C LYS A 228 -30.62 -7.47 -38.27
N PHE A 229 -31.55 -8.41 -38.54
CA PHE A 229 -31.66 -9.08 -39.84
C PHE A 229 -32.08 -8.04 -40.88
N ASN A 230 -31.18 -7.67 -41.78
CA ASN A 230 -31.47 -6.70 -42.84
C ASN A 230 -32.36 -7.37 -43.89
N ARG A 231 -33.67 -7.43 -43.62
CA ARG A 231 -34.61 -8.28 -44.36
C ARG A 231 -35.01 -7.75 -45.74
N ASN A 232 -34.51 -6.58 -46.18
CA ASN A 232 -34.92 -5.94 -47.43
C ASN A 232 -33.73 -5.53 -48.32
N VAL A 233 -32.94 -6.51 -48.79
CA VAL A 233 -32.05 -6.31 -49.96
C VAL A 233 -32.59 -7.08 -51.17
N ASN A 234 -33.90 -7.05 -51.35
CA ASN A 234 -34.53 -7.37 -52.63
C ASN A 234 -35.69 -6.38 -52.82
N ASN A 235 -35.53 -5.49 -53.80
CA ASN A 235 -36.44 -4.44 -54.24
C ASN A 235 -36.67 -3.27 -53.27
N VAL A 236 -35.80 -2.26 -53.32
CA VAL A 236 -36.15 -0.83 -53.57
C VAL A 236 -34.84 -0.12 -53.98
N ASN A 237 -34.95 0.83 -54.93
CA ASN A 237 -33.90 1.66 -55.52
C ASN A 237 -32.83 2.17 -54.52
N PRO A 238 -31.57 2.39 -54.98
CA PRO A 238 -30.48 2.78 -54.10
C PRO A 238 -30.55 4.27 -53.76
N SER A 239 -31.17 4.62 -52.64
CA SER A 239 -30.93 5.91 -51.97
C SER A 239 -29.97 5.69 -50.79
N SER A 240 -28.75 6.21 -50.92
CA SER A 240 -27.76 6.49 -49.86
C SER A 240 -27.81 5.60 -48.61
N ASN A 241 -27.36 4.36 -48.75
CA ASN A 241 -27.23 3.37 -47.67
C ASN A 241 -26.03 3.60 -46.73
N THR A 242 -25.35 4.75 -46.80
CA THR A 242 -24.21 5.06 -45.93
C THR A 242 -24.64 5.33 -44.48
N ASP A 243 -25.81 5.95 -44.25
CA ASP A 243 -26.17 6.44 -42.91
C ASP A 243 -26.71 5.34 -41.98
N ILE A 244 -27.28 4.26 -42.52
CA ILE A 244 -27.87 3.17 -41.74
C ILE A 244 -26.79 2.16 -41.27
N GLN A 245 -25.73 1.95 -42.05
CA GLN A 245 -24.56 1.17 -41.61
C GLN A 245 -23.67 1.94 -40.63
N LEU A 246 -23.57 3.27 -40.77
CA LEU A 246 -22.83 4.12 -39.84
C LEU A 246 -23.53 4.25 -38.47
N SER A 247 -24.86 4.31 -38.43
CA SER A 247 -25.64 4.44 -37.18
C SER A 247 -25.70 3.16 -36.33
N SER A 248 -25.82 1.99 -36.96
CA SER A 248 -25.76 0.70 -36.25
C SER A 248 -24.36 0.41 -35.70
N ARG A 249 -23.30 0.80 -36.44
CA ARG A 249 -21.91 0.69 -35.98
C ARG A 249 -21.54 1.73 -34.94
N SER A 250 -22.09 2.94 -34.98
CA SER A 250 -21.84 3.98 -33.96
C SER A 250 -22.56 3.71 -32.64
N GLN A 251 -23.73 3.06 -32.67
CA GLN A 251 -24.51 2.71 -31.47
C GLN A 251 -23.91 1.56 -30.67
N SER A 252 -23.48 0.47 -31.32
CA SER A 252 -22.76 -0.61 -30.64
C SER A 252 -21.41 -0.14 -30.09
N LEU A 253 -20.69 0.73 -30.82
CA LEU A 253 -19.43 1.35 -30.38
C LEU A 253 -19.62 2.28 -29.17
N GLY A 254 -20.72 3.03 -29.11
CA GLY A 254 -21.03 3.93 -27.98
C GLY A 254 -21.15 3.19 -26.64
N LYS A 255 -21.71 1.96 -26.65
CA LYS A 255 -21.83 1.10 -25.46
C LYS A 255 -20.46 0.71 -24.91
N TYR A 256 -19.55 0.31 -25.80
CA TYR A 256 -18.20 -0.09 -25.42
C TYR A 256 -17.39 1.08 -24.88
N ASN A 257 -17.48 2.25 -25.50
CA ASN A 257 -16.81 3.46 -25.00
C ASN A 257 -17.28 3.83 -23.59
N MET A 258 -18.58 3.73 -23.30
CA MET A 258 -19.14 4.04 -21.97
C MET A 258 -18.67 3.04 -20.90
N ILE A 259 -18.56 1.75 -21.26
CA ILE A 259 -18.03 0.70 -20.39
C ILE A 259 -16.54 0.95 -20.10
N ASN A 260 -15.77 1.40 -21.09
CA ASN A 260 -14.35 1.68 -20.93
C ASN A 260 -14.09 2.91 -20.06
N ASP A 261 -14.82 4.01 -20.29
CA ASP A 261 -14.68 5.25 -19.52
C ASP A 261 -14.95 4.99 -18.02
N VAL A 262 -15.95 4.16 -17.72
CA VAL A 262 -16.26 3.74 -16.34
C VAL A 262 -15.22 2.76 -15.78
N THR A 263 -14.61 1.91 -16.62
CA THR A 263 -13.53 1.00 -16.19
C THR A 263 -12.25 1.78 -15.87
N ASP A 264 -11.89 2.77 -16.68
CA ASP A 264 -10.74 3.65 -16.42
C ASP A 264 -10.98 4.49 -15.15
N ASP A 265 -12.22 4.94 -14.90
CA ASP A 265 -12.63 5.63 -13.67
C ASP A 265 -12.65 4.75 -12.40
N LEU A 266 -12.91 3.45 -12.57
CA LEU A 266 -12.80 2.44 -11.52
C LEU A 266 -11.34 2.17 -11.16
N GLU A 267 -10.47 2.15 -12.16
CA GLU A 267 -9.04 1.94 -12.00
C GLU A 267 -8.32 3.18 -11.44
N ALA A 268 -8.77 4.39 -11.77
CA ALA A 268 -8.21 5.65 -11.30
C ALA A 268 -8.46 5.94 -9.81
N ARG A 269 -9.50 5.35 -9.19
CA ARG A 269 -9.97 5.74 -7.85
C ARG A 269 -9.11 5.22 -6.68
N PRO A 270 -8.75 3.91 -6.59
CA PRO A 270 -7.80 3.44 -5.57
C PRO A 270 -6.49 4.22 -5.62
N LYS A 271 -6.08 4.59 -6.84
CA LYS A 271 -4.86 5.35 -7.12
C LYS A 271 -4.94 6.78 -6.57
N LYS A 272 -6.11 7.43 -6.64
CA LYS A 272 -6.31 8.79 -6.14
C LYS A 272 -6.52 8.79 -4.64
N GLU A 273 -7.27 7.84 -4.06
CA GLU A 273 -7.56 7.82 -2.62
C GLU A 273 -6.35 7.38 -1.78
N LEU A 274 -5.56 6.38 -2.22
CA LEU A 274 -4.31 6.00 -1.56
C LEU A 274 -3.25 7.12 -1.67
N ARG A 275 -3.15 7.83 -2.80
CA ARG A 275 -2.12 8.87 -3.01
C ARG A 275 -2.49 10.27 -2.54
N SER A 276 -3.76 10.66 -2.59
CA SER A 276 -4.22 11.99 -2.13
C SER A 276 -4.32 12.11 -0.61
N SER A 277 -4.35 10.99 0.10
CA SER A 277 -4.37 10.95 1.57
C SER A 277 -2.98 10.79 2.20
N LEU A 278 -1.94 10.54 1.39
CA LEU A 278 -0.53 10.47 1.78
C LEU A 278 0.27 11.61 1.13
N PRO A 279 -0.08 12.90 1.29
CA PRO A 279 0.79 13.95 0.77
C PRO A 279 2.13 13.85 1.54
N PRO A 280 3.28 13.78 0.84
CA PRO A 280 4.62 13.75 1.43
C PRO A 280 4.82 14.75 2.56
N SER A 281 4.20 15.92 2.41
CA SER A 281 4.21 17.02 3.36
C SER A 281 3.54 16.69 4.70
N SER A 282 2.51 15.84 4.72
CA SER A 282 1.85 15.45 5.98
C SER A 282 2.72 14.52 6.82
N ILE A 283 3.37 13.53 6.18
CA ILE A 283 4.34 12.66 6.85
C ILE A 283 5.58 13.46 7.26
N SER A 284 6.10 14.34 6.39
CA SER A 284 7.27 15.16 6.75
C SER A 284 6.98 16.05 7.95
N ASN A 285 5.82 16.71 7.99
CA ASN A 285 5.48 17.62 9.08
C ASN A 285 5.23 16.86 10.40
N GLN A 286 4.53 15.71 10.36
CA GLN A 286 4.37 14.87 11.56
C GLN A 286 5.69 14.26 12.03
N MET A 287 6.60 13.97 11.10
CA MET A 287 7.94 13.49 11.45
C MET A 287 8.79 14.60 12.03
N GLU A 288 8.74 15.82 11.52
CA GLU A 288 9.46 17.00 12.04
C GLU A 288 9.11 17.25 13.53
N ASP A 289 7.83 17.06 13.91
CA ASP A 289 7.38 17.13 15.31
C ASP A 289 7.83 15.93 16.17
N THR A 290 8.15 14.79 15.56
CA THR A 290 8.54 13.54 16.25
C THR A 290 10.02 13.17 16.08
N GLU A 291 10.84 14.01 15.46
CA GLU A 291 12.27 13.76 15.22
C GLU A 291 13.03 13.49 16.51
N ASN A 292 12.62 14.08 17.63
CA ASN A 292 13.28 13.84 18.90
C ASN A 292 13.02 12.42 19.44
N LEU A 293 11.93 11.74 19.06
CA LEU A 293 11.72 10.33 19.41
C LEU A 293 12.66 9.40 18.64
N ALA A 294 13.13 9.82 17.45
CA ALA A 294 14.10 9.06 16.66
C ALA A 294 15.55 9.19 17.19
N SER A 295 15.80 10.08 18.15
CA SER A 295 17.13 10.27 18.75
C SER A 295 17.62 9.01 19.48
N SER A 296 18.93 8.78 19.48
CA SER A 296 19.55 7.61 20.15
C SER A 296 19.53 7.70 21.68
N ASP A 297 19.07 8.81 22.25
CA ASP A 297 19.03 9.02 23.69
C ASP A 297 17.82 8.34 24.34
N ALA A 298 17.99 7.80 25.54
CA ALA A 298 16.93 7.13 26.28
C ALA A 298 15.84 8.11 26.76
N LYS A 299 16.22 9.35 27.10
CA LYS A 299 15.27 10.43 27.42
C LYS A 299 15.15 11.35 26.23
N SER A 300 13.97 11.43 25.64
CA SER A 300 13.66 12.38 24.57
C SER A 300 12.37 13.13 24.90
N ASN A 301 12.45 14.46 24.99
CA ASN A 301 11.29 15.33 25.18
C ASN A 301 10.67 15.67 23.82
N VAL A 302 9.35 15.81 23.73
CA VAL A 302 8.70 16.22 22.47
C VAL A 302 8.99 17.70 22.13
N VAL A 303 9.33 18.52 23.14
CA VAL A 303 9.61 19.96 22.98
C VAL A 303 11.11 20.18 22.81
N LEU A 304 11.50 20.80 21.69
CA LEU A 304 12.87 21.17 21.37
C LEU A 304 13.29 22.46 22.11
N ASN A 305 14.36 22.39 22.90
CA ASN A 305 15.12 23.57 23.32
C ASN A 305 16.36 23.69 22.42
N SER A 306 16.54 24.83 21.75
CA SER A 306 17.65 25.07 20.81
C SER A 306 19.05 25.03 21.44
N TYR A 307 19.14 24.95 22.77
CA TYR A 307 20.38 24.91 23.54
C TYR A 307 20.68 23.52 24.12
N GLU A 308 19.85 22.51 23.84
CA GLU A 308 19.99 21.16 24.37
C GLU A 308 20.78 20.26 23.39
N TYR A 309 21.58 19.35 23.94
CA TYR A 309 22.40 18.41 23.15
C TYR A 309 21.51 17.56 22.23
N GLN A 310 21.86 17.50 20.93
CA GLN A 310 21.18 16.66 19.95
C GLN A 310 21.98 15.39 19.68
N SER A 311 21.41 14.26 20.08
CA SER A 311 21.95 12.93 19.80
C SER A 311 21.63 12.48 18.38
N PRO A 312 22.55 11.79 17.68
CA PRO A 312 22.30 11.30 16.33
C PRO A 312 21.08 10.37 16.29
N GLN A 313 20.31 10.45 15.21
CA GLN A 313 19.14 9.60 15.01
C GLN A 313 19.53 8.12 14.84
N SER A 314 18.78 7.23 15.46
CA SER A 314 18.92 5.79 15.28
C SER A 314 18.03 5.31 14.12
N ARG A 315 18.61 4.55 13.18
CA ARG A 315 17.84 3.97 12.06
C ARG A 315 16.72 3.04 12.54
N ILE A 316 16.93 2.36 13.67
CA ILE A 316 15.94 1.45 14.28
C ILE A 316 14.69 2.22 14.71
N PHE A 317 14.87 3.33 15.44
CA PHE A 317 13.75 4.15 15.90
C PHE A 317 13.07 4.88 14.75
N ARG A 318 13.85 5.35 13.76
CA ARG A 318 13.31 5.98 12.56
C ARG A 318 12.37 5.05 11.80
N ILE A 319 12.77 3.79 11.55
CA ILE A 319 11.89 2.79 10.92
C ILE A 319 10.67 2.46 11.79
N ALA A 320 10.83 2.35 13.11
CA ALA A 320 9.71 2.11 14.02
C ALA A 320 8.64 3.21 13.91
N LEU A 321 9.07 4.49 13.88
CA LEU A 321 8.16 5.63 13.74
C LEU A 321 7.51 5.65 12.37
N ILE A 322 8.28 5.51 11.29
CA ILE A 322 7.77 5.51 9.91
C ILE A 322 6.70 4.43 9.75
N LEU A 323 7.02 3.16 10.07
CA LEU A 323 6.06 2.06 9.90
C LEU A 323 4.85 2.21 10.82
N SER A 324 5.00 2.85 11.99
CA SER A 324 3.85 3.15 12.87
C SER A 324 2.94 4.22 12.29
N ILE A 325 3.50 5.28 11.71
CA ILE A 325 2.75 6.32 11.01
C ILE A 325 2.01 5.70 9.82
N PHE A 326 2.70 4.91 8.98
CA PHE A 326 2.08 4.17 7.88
C PHE A 326 0.93 3.29 8.39
N SER A 327 1.15 2.50 9.44
CA SER A 327 0.11 1.61 10.01
C SER A 327 -1.10 2.38 10.52
N VAL A 328 -0.89 3.49 11.23
CA VAL A 328 -1.99 4.35 11.73
C VAL A 328 -2.76 4.97 10.57
N ILE A 329 -2.07 5.53 9.59
CA ILE A 329 -2.71 6.10 8.39
C ILE A 329 -3.50 5.02 7.64
N GLY A 330 -2.92 3.84 7.43
CA GLY A 330 -3.57 2.71 6.76
C GLY A 330 -4.82 2.23 7.50
N ILE A 331 -4.78 2.15 8.83
CA ILE A 331 -5.95 1.79 9.64
C ILE A 331 -7.04 2.87 9.53
N ILE A 332 -6.67 4.16 9.60
CA ILE A 332 -7.62 5.26 9.47
C ILE A 332 -8.26 5.24 8.07
N GLN A 333 -7.47 5.05 7.01
CA GLN A 333 -7.95 4.93 5.64
C GLN A 333 -8.89 3.75 5.47
N TRP A 334 -8.52 2.57 5.97
CA TRP A 334 -9.35 1.37 5.91
C TRP A 334 -10.68 1.56 6.65
N LEU A 335 -10.63 2.11 7.87
CA LEU A 335 -11.84 2.43 8.64
C LEU A 335 -12.70 3.47 7.92
N PHE A 336 -12.11 4.52 7.36
CA PHE A 336 -12.84 5.53 6.59
C PHE A 336 -13.52 4.91 5.36
N SER A 337 -12.79 4.06 4.61
CA SER A 337 -13.31 3.38 3.43
C SER A 337 -14.53 2.53 3.77
N ILE A 338 -14.42 1.66 4.79
CA ILE A 338 -15.48 0.72 5.13
C ILE A 338 -16.68 1.38 5.83
N THR A 339 -16.44 2.36 6.73
CA THR A 339 -17.51 2.92 7.57
C THR A 339 -18.25 4.08 6.93
N LEU A 340 -17.53 4.94 6.21
CA LEU A 340 -18.06 6.18 5.66
C LEU A 340 -18.14 6.11 4.14
N TRP A 341 -17.12 5.60 3.45
CA TRP A 341 -17.05 5.73 2.01
C TRP A 341 -17.97 4.74 1.29
N GLU A 342 -17.81 3.45 1.52
CA GLU A 342 -18.65 2.39 0.92
C GLU A 342 -20.11 2.52 1.34
N ARG A 343 -20.36 3.09 2.53
CA ARG A 343 -21.71 3.25 3.07
C ARG A 343 -22.41 4.55 2.64
N CYS A 344 -21.67 5.65 2.45
CA CYS A 344 -22.27 6.94 2.09
C CYS A 344 -22.14 7.30 0.61
N PHE A 345 -21.18 6.73 -0.12
CA PHE A 345 -20.96 7.03 -1.53
C PHE A 345 -21.16 5.78 -2.40
N SER A 346 -21.75 5.97 -3.58
CA SER A 346 -22.14 4.87 -4.48
C SER A 346 -20.96 3.95 -4.78
N ASP A 347 -21.19 2.66 -4.62
CA ASP A 347 -20.27 1.60 -5.00
C ASP A 347 -20.11 1.60 -6.52
N LYS A 348 -18.92 1.99 -6.98
CA LYS A 348 -18.66 2.14 -8.41
C LYS A 348 -18.64 0.78 -9.11
N LEU A 349 -18.22 -0.30 -8.45
CA LEU A 349 -18.22 -1.63 -9.04
C LEU A 349 -19.65 -2.10 -9.32
N ARG A 350 -20.57 -1.84 -8.38
CA ARG A 350 -22.01 -2.06 -8.59
C ARG A 350 -22.59 -1.15 -9.68
N SER A 351 -22.18 0.12 -9.69
CA SER A 351 -22.61 1.07 -10.74
C SER A 351 -22.17 0.62 -12.14
N PHE A 352 -21.01 -0.02 -12.26
CA PHE A 352 -20.55 -0.64 -13.50
C PHE A 352 -21.38 -1.87 -13.89
N ALA A 353 -21.75 -2.72 -12.92
CA ALA A 353 -22.67 -3.83 -13.18
C ALA A 353 -24.06 -3.34 -13.65
N ASP A 354 -24.56 -2.26 -13.05
CA ASP A 354 -25.79 -1.59 -13.49
C ASP A 354 -25.66 -1.04 -14.92
N LEU A 355 -24.54 -0.40 -15.24
CA LEU A 355 -24.25 0.08 -16.60
C LEU A 355 -24.30 -1.04 -17.63
N CYS A 356 -23.73 -2.20 -17.29
CA CYS A 356 -23.75 -3.40 -18.14
C CYS A 356 -25.19 -3.86 -18.42
N SER A 357 -26.06 -3.84 -17.41
CA SER A 357 -27.49 -4.19 -17.55
C SER A 357 -28.25 -3.23 -18.47
N VAL A 358 -28.00 -1.93 -18.35
CA VAL A 358 -28.61 -0.90 -19.21
C VAL A 358 -28.09 -1.00 -20.64
N ALA A 359 -26.79 -1.29 -20.81
CA ALA A 359 -26.16 -1.47 -22.12
C ALA A 359 -26.53 -2.80 -22.81
N ASN A 360 -27.21 -3.72 -22.12
CA ASN A 360 -27.53 -5.07 -22.60
C ASN A 360 -26.29 -5.90 -22.99
N VAL A 361 -25.17 -5.69 -22.28
CA VAL A 361 -23.89 -6.38 -22.50
C VAL A 361 -23.46 -7.04 -21.20
N SER A 362 -23.19 -8.34 -21.22
CA SER A 362 -22.58 -9.04 -20.07
C SER A 362 -21.07 -9.14 -20.20
N VAL A 363 -20.39 -9.10 -19.07
CA VAL A 363 -18.93 -9.20 -19.00
C VAL A 363 -18.57 -10.58 -18.48
N PHE A 364 -17.77 -11.32 -19.25
CA PHE A 364 -17.28 -12.65 -18.91
C PHE A 364 -15.75 -12.59 -18.76
N LEU A 365 -15.26 -12.68 -17.52
CA LEU A 365 -13.84 -12.52 -17.17
C LEU A 365 -13.24 -13.87 -16.79
N PHE A 366 -12.26 -14.36 -17.55
CA PHE A 366 -11.41 -15.47 -17.11
C PHE A 366 -10.20 -14.93 -16.37
N ALA A 367 -10.23 -15.03 -15.03
CA ALA A 367 -9.06 -14.77 -14.19
C ALA A 367 -8.04 -15.92 -14.26
N GLN A 368 -8.54 -17.15 -14.39
CA GLN A 368 -7.77 -18.35 -14.73
C GLN A 368 -8.58 -19.21 -15.73
N SER A 369 -8.02 -20.33 -16.17
CA SER A 369 -8.65 -21.20 -17.16
C SER A 369 -10.03 -21.72 -16.74
N ASN A 370 -10.19 -22.10 -15.47
CA ASN A 370 -11.42 -22.67 -14.92
C ASN A 370 -12.04 -21.77 -13.83
N PHE A 371 -11.65 -20.50 -13.76
CA PHE A 371 -12.15 -19.58 -12.75
C PHE A 371 -12.22 -18.15 -13.25
N GLY A 372 -13.19 -17.39 -12.77
CA GLY A 372 -13.23 -15.97 -13.01
C GLY A 372 -14.47 -15.30 -12.47
N TYR A 373 -14.88 -14.23 -13.14
CA TYR A 373 -16.01 -13.40 -12.74
C TYR A 373 -16.98 -13.21 -13.90
N TYR A 374 -18.26 -13.18 -13.60
CA TYR A 374 -19.33 -12.94 -14.55
C TYR A 374 -20.23 -11.82 -14.05
N ILE A 375 -20.38 -10.80 -14.89
CA ILE A 375 -21.31 -9.69 -14.65
C ILE A 375 -22.47 -9.88 -15.63
N HIS A 376 -23.64 -10.17 -15.07
CA HIS A 376 -24.86 -10.30 -15.82
C HIS A 376 -25.38 -8.90 -16.17
N GLY A 377 -25.44 -8.64 -17.46
CA GLY A 377 -25.91 -7.40 -18.05
C GLY A 377 -26.95 -7.63 -19.13
N HIS A 378 -27.78 -8.66 -19.01
CA HIS A 378 -28.94 -8.81 -19.88
C HIS A 378 -30.01 -7.84 -19.40
N SER A 379 -30.41 -6.90 -20.27
CA SER A 379 -31.44 -5.92 -19.94
C SER A 379 -32.75 -6.64 -19.59
N PRO A 380 -33.48 -6.24 -18.54
CA PRO A 380 -34.78 -6.81 -18.18
C PRO A 380 -35.78 -6.83 -19.35
N THR A 381 -35.70 -5.83 -20.23
CA THR A 381 -36.57 -5.68 -21.41
C THR A 381 -35.96 -6.31 -22.67
N GLY A 382 -34.75 -6.88 -22.57
CA GLY A 382 -34.02 -7.56 -23.64
C GLY A 382 -33.49 -6.66 -24.74
N ARG A 383 -33.58 -5.34 -24.58
CA ARG A 383 -33.14 -4.33 -25.55
C ARG A 383 -32.52 -3.14 -24.82
N SER A 384 -31.55 -2.50 -25.47
CA SER A 384 -30.92 -1.26 -24.98
C SER A 384 -30.87 -0.16 -26.05
N ASP A 385 -30.85 -0.51 -27.35
CA ASP A 385 -30.88 0.46 -28.46
C ASP A 385 -32.30 1.00 -28.67
N VAL A 386 -32.74 1.89 -27.79
CA VAL A 386 -34.03 2.57 -27.89
C VAL A 386 -33.85 4.08 -27.77
N ASP A 387 -34.75 4.80 -28.42
CA ASP A 387 -34.87 6.25 -28.28
C ASP A 387 -35.22 6.62 -26.83
N LEU A 388 -35.07 7.90 -26.44
CA LEU A 388 -35.28 8.37 -25.06
C LEU A 388 -36.66 7.97 -24.51
N GLY A 389 -37.70 8.04 -25.36
CA GLY A 389 -39.05 7.59 -24.99
C GLY A 389 -39.16 6.09 -24.74
N GLY A 390 -38.34 5.27 -25.42
CA GLY A 390 -38.25 3.84 -25.13
C GLY A 390 -37.52 3.57 -23.82
N ILE A 391 -36.44 4.31 -23.52
CA ILE A 391 -35.71 4.18 -22.25
C ILE A 391 -36.63 4.52 -21.06
N THR A 392 -37.40 5.61 -21.13
CA THR A 392 -38.32 5.99 -20.05
C THR A 392 -39.42 4.95 -19.85
N GLN A 393 -39.93 4.34 -20.92
CA GLN A 393 -40.89 3.24 -20.84
C GLN A 393 -40.27 1.98 -20.22
N MET A 394 -39.02 1.64 -20.54
CA MET A 394 -38.34 0.51 -19.92
C MET A 394 -38.16 0.72 -18.41
N LEU A 395 -37.73 1.92 -18.01
CA LEU A 395 -37.58 2.30 -16.61
C LEU A 395 -38.93 2.30 -15.86
N SER A 396 -40.03 2.69 -16.52
CA SER A 396 -41.35 2.64 -15.89
C SER A 396 -41.81 1.20 -15.65
N ILE A 397 -41.64 0.31 -16.63
CA ILE A 397 -41.97 -1.13 -16.52
C ILE A 397 -41.12 -1.79 -15.42
N GLU A 398 -39.85 -1.40 -15.30
CA GLU A 398 -38.96 -1.88 -14.24
C GLU A 398 -39.37 -1.36 -12.86
N ASN A 399 -39.69 -0.07 -12.74
CA ASN A 399 -40.14 0.54 -11.48
C ASN A 399 -41.49 -0.03 -11.01
N GLU A 400 -42.36 -0.42 -11.94
CA GLU A 400 -43.62 -1.11 -11.67
C GLU A 400 -43.41 -2.59 -11.29
N GLY A 401 -42.19 -3.12 -11.38
CA GLY A 401 -41.85 -4.51 -11.04
C GLY A 401 -42.42 -5.54 -12.03
N ILE A 402 -42.81 -5.11 -13.23
CA ILE A 402 -43.35 -5.97 -14.29
C ILE A 402 -42.22 -6.69 -15.03
N ALA A 403 -41.07 -6.01 -15.18
CA ALA A 403 -39.89 -6.60 -15.80
C ALA A 403 -39.27 -7.67 -14.89
N PRO A 404 -38.62 -8.71 -15.47
CA PRO A 404 -37.82 -9.64 -14.69
C PRO A 404 -36.71 -8.88 -13.96
N LYS A 405 -36.29 -9.41 -12.81
CA LYS A 405 -35.13 -8.82 -12.12
C LYS A 405 -33.86 -9.03 -12.93
N ARG A 406 -32.89 -8.15 -12.70
CA ARG A 406 -31.64 -8.02 -13.46
C ARG A 406 -30.61 -9.12 -13.21
N GLY A 407 -30.87 -10.12 -12.36
CA GLY A 407 -29.98 -11.26 -12.14
C GLY A 407 -30.15 -12.39 -13.16
N ILE A 408 -29.26 -13.40 -13.14
CA ILE A 408 -29.35 -14.56 -14.04
C ILE A 408 -30.67 -15.32 -13.83
N THR A 409 -31.11 -15.42 -12.58
CA THR A 409 -32.43 -15.92 -12.23
C THR A 409 -33.42 -14.77 -12.17
N PRO A 410 -34.64 -14.93 -12.73
CA PRO A 410 -35.63 -13.84 -12.81
C PRO A 410 -36.09 -13.33 -11.43
N ASP A 411 -35.82 -14.09 -10.36
CA ASP A 411 -36.20 -13.76 -8.99
C ASP A 411 -35.12 -13.00 -8.19
N SER A 412 -33.89 -12.93 -8.70
CA SER A 412 -32.75 -12.29 -8.01
C SER A 412 -32.33 -10.97 -8.66
N ASN A 413 -31.91 -10.02 -7.81
CA ASN A 413 -31.28 -8.75 -8.21
C ASN A 413 -29.75 -8.84 -8.24
N ASP A 414 -29.16 -10.02 -8.06
CA ASP A 414 -27.71 -10.17 -8.01
C ASP A 414 -27.14 -10.15 -9.45
N HIS A 415 -26.32 -9.14 -9.78
CA HIS A 415 -25.75 -8.99 -11.13
C HIS A 415 -24.37 -9.64 -11.24
N THR A 416 -23.65 -9.79 -10.14
CA THR A 416 -22.25 -10.23 -10.10
C THR A 416 -22.12 -11.64 -9.56
N TYR A 417 -21.30 -12.44 -10.24
CA TYR A 417 -21.08 -13.83 -9.88
C TYR A 417 -19.59 -14.15 -9.97
N ARG A 418 -19.06 -14.86 -8.97
CA ARG A 418 -17.77 -15.53 -9.07
C ARG A 418 -18.01 -16.92 -9.63
N MET A 419 -17.26 -17.32 -10.65
CA MET A 419 -17.51 -18.56 -11.37
C MET A 419 -16.33 -19.53 -11.23
N ALA A 420 -16.66 -20.78 -10.92
CA ALA A 420 -15.75 -21.91 -11.05
C ALA A 420 -16.29 -22.81 -12.16
N LEU A 421 -15.54 -22.90 -13.25
CA LEU A 421 -15.99 -23.41 -14.53
C LEU A 421 -15.43 -24.82 -14.82
N PRO A 422 -16.17 -25.66 -15.56
CA PRO A 422 -15.65 -26.92 -16.05
C PRO A 422 -14.60 -26.69 -17.14
N SER A 423 -13.57 -27.54 -17.17
CA SER A 423 -12.46 -27.42 -18.15
C SER A 423 -12.92 -27.54 -19.60
N GLY A 424 -14.03 -28.25 -19.85
CA GLY A 424 -14.61 -28.39 -21.18
C GLY A 424 -15.01 -27.05 -21.81
N LEU A 425 -15.54 -26.12 -21.00
CA LEU A 425 -15.93 -24.79 -21.47
C LEU A 425 -14.71 -24.02 -22.00
N ARG A 426 -13.60 -24.07 -21.26
CA ARG A 426 -12.37 -23.39 -21.66
C ARG A 426 -11.74 -24.01 -22.90
N GLN A 427 -11.81 -25.33 -23.05
CA GLN A 427 -11.32 -26.02 -24.25
C GLN A 427 -12.10 -25.62 -25.50
N THR A 428 -13.44 -25.59 -25.42
CA THR A 428 -14.30 -25.13 -26.52
C THR A 428 -14.05 -23.66 -26.84
N PHE A 429 -13.91 -22.80 -25.84
CA PHE A 429 -13.55 -21.40 -26.02
C PHE A 429 -12.22 -21.22 -26.77
N ASN A 430 -11.16 -21.90 -26.31
CA ASN A 430 -9.85 -21.85 -26.95
C ASN A 430 -9.91 -22.36 -28.40
N ARG A 431 -10.69 -23.42 -28.66
CA ARG A 431 -10.91 -23.96 -30.01
C ARG A 431 -11.53 -22.91 -30.93
N LEU A 432 -12.57 -22.21 -30.47
CA LEU A 432 -13.23 -21.14 -31.22
C LEU A 432 -12.31 -19.92 -31.45
N TYR A 433 -11.36 -19.67 -30.56
CA TYR A 433 -10.41 -18.56 -30.66
C TYR A 433 -9.21 -18.84 -31.60
N THR A 434 -8.88 -20.12 -31.84
CA THR A 434 -7.76 -20.58 -32.70
C THR A 434 -7.62 -19.84 -34.04
N PRO A 435 -8.70 -19.55 -34.80
CA PRO A 435 -8.58 -18.86 -36.08
C PRO A 435 -7.92 -17.47 -35.98
N LEU A 436 -8.14 -16.75 -34.87
CA LEU A 436 -7.51 -15.43 -34.65
C LEU A 436 -6.04 -15.53 -34.29
N LEU A 437 -5.66 -16.58 -33.55
CA LEU A 437 -4.26 -16.85 -33.26
C LEU A 437 -3.50 -17.16 -34.55
N ASN A 438 -4.09 -17.98 -35.43
CA ASN A 438 -3.51 -18.32 -36.73
C ASN A 438 -3.36 -17.11 -37.66
N LEU A 439 -4.30 -16.17 -37.60
CA LEU A 439 -4.24 -14.90 -38.35
C LEU A 439 -3.05 -14.03 -37.92
N THR A 440 -2.76 -13.99 -36.61
CA THR A 440 -1.63 -13.22 -36.05
C THR A 440 -0.29 -13.84 -36.46
N LEU A 441 -0.22 -15.17 -36.54
CA LEU A 441 1.02 -15.91 -36.83
C LEU A 441 1.33 -16.07 -38.33
N ASN A 442 0.31 -16.03 -39.19
CA ASN A 442 0.45 -16.27 -40.64
C ASN A 442 -0.07 -15.08 -41.47
N THR A 443 0.43 -13.87 -41.17
CA THR A 443 0.11 -12.65 -41.93
C THR A 443 0.38 -12.78 -43.43
N ASP A 444 1.35 -13.61 -43.83
CA ASP A 444 1.79 -13.72 -45.23
C ASP A 444 0.95 -14.69 -46.10
N LYS A 445 0.12 -15.57 -45.52
CA LYS A 445 -0.64 -16.59 -46.28
C LYS A 445 -2.08 -16.21 -46.60
N TYR A 446 -2.68 -15.27 -45.87
CA TYR A 446 -4.11 -14.91 -46.02
C TYR A 446 -4.37 -13.68 -46.92
N GLY A 447 -3.32 -13.05 -47.45
CA GLY A 447 -3.38 -11.77 -48.16
C GLY A 447 -4.15 -11.70 -49.50
N LYS A 448 -4.96 -12.71 -49.86
CA LYS A 448 -5.71 -12.67 -51.14
C LYS A 448 -7.22 -12.97 -51.09
N HIS A 449 -7.81 -13.49 -50.01
CA HIS A 449 -9.21 -13.94 -50.08
C HIS A 449 -10.15 -13.61 -48.89
N ALA A 450 -9.67 -13.08 -47.76
CA ALA A 450 -10.57 -12.67 -46.65
C ALA A 450 -10.02 -11.45 -45.91
N SER A 451 -10.89 -10.49 -45.58
CA SER A 451 -10.49 -9.34 -44.77
C SER A 451 -10.28 -9.79 -43.30
N PRO A 452 -9.20 -9.35 -42.63
CA PRO A 452 -8.95 -9.64 -41.22
C PRO A 452 -10.15 -9.34 -40.31
N GLN A 453 -10.84 -8.21 -40.54
CA GLN A 453 -12.06 -7.86 -39.79
C GLN A 453 -13.21 -8.87 -39.96
N ALA A 454 -13.39 -9.46 -41.13
CA ALA A 454 -14.47 -10.43 -41.34
C ALA A 454 -14.26 -11.68 -40.49
N ILE A 455 -13.01 -12.15 -40.41
CA ILE A 455 -12.63 -13.30 -39.57
C ILE A 455 -12.82 -12.96 -38.08
N THR A 456 -12.39 -11.78 -37.64
CA THR A 456 -12.60 -11.31 -36.27
C THR A 456 -14.08 -11.28 -35.90
N ASN A 457 -14.91 -10.74 -36.78
CA ASN A 457 -16.36 -10.69 -36.57
C ASN A 457 -16.96 -12.10 -36.50
N GLU A 458 -16.59 -13.00 -37.41
CA GLU A 458 -17.10 -14.38 -37.40
C GLU A 458 -16.74 -15.10 -36.10
N VAL A 459 -15.49 -14.99 -35.65
CA VAL A 459 -15.04 -15.59 -34.39
C VAL A 459 -15.78 -14.98 -33.20
N TYR A 460 -15.94 -13.65 -33.16
CA TYR A 460 -16.74 -12.99 -32.12
C TYR A 460 -18.17 -13.53 -32.07
N HIS A 461 -18.86 -13.65 -33.21
CA HIS A 461 -20.23 -14.15 -33.27
C HIS A 461 -20.35 -15.61 -32.82
N ASN A 462 -19.36 -16.44 -33.17
CA ASN A 462 -19.32 -17.85 -32.75
C ASN A 462 -19.13 -17.98 -31.24
N ILE A 463 -18.21 -17.20 -30.65
CA ILE A 463 -17.98 -17.18 -29.20
C ILE A 463 -19.19 -16.59 -28.47
N ASN A 464 -19.74 -15.47 -28.94
CA ASN A 464 -20.92 -14.84 -28.35
C ASN A 464 -22.11 -15.81 -28.33
N ARG A 465 -22.38 -16.50 -29.46
CA ARG A 465 -23.44 -17.52 -29.53
C ARG A 465 -23.20 -18.67 -28.55
N TYR A 466 -21.95 -19.16 -28.44
CA TYR A 466 -21.60 -20.22 -27.51
C TYR A 466 -21.85 -19.81 -26.06
N LEU A 467 -21.33 -18.65 -25.63
CA LEU A 467 -21.49 -18.17 -24.26
C LEU A 467 -22.95 -17.81 -23.91
N LYS A 468 -23.72 -17.24 -24.85
CA LYS A 468 -25.17 -17.04 -24.67
C LYS A 468 -25.87 -18.35 -24.36
N ARG A 469 -25.63 -19.40 -25.15
CA ARG A 469 -26.26 -20.72 -24.94
C ARG A 469 -25.86 -21.34 -23.60
N PHE A 470 -24.59 -21.19 -23.21
CA PHE A 470 -24.12 -21.64 -21.91
C PHE A 470 -24.85 -20.94 -20.75
N ILE A 471 -24.92 -19.60 -20.76
CA ILE A 471 -25.60 -18.83 -19.71
C ILE A 471 -27.11 -19.12 -19.69
N SER A 472 -27.75 -19.19 -20.86
CA SER A 472 -29.18 -19.53 -21.01
C SER A 472 -29.52 -20.99 -20.67
N ARG A 473 -28.53 -21.83 -20.36
CA ARG A 473 -28.68 -23.27 -20.04
C ARG A 473 -29.23 -24.12 -21.20
N ASP A 474 -29.06 -23.64 -22.44
CA ASP A 474 -29.51 -24.28 -23.68
C ASP A 474 -28.36 -24.94 -24.47
N ASP A 475 -27.29 -25.31 -23.75
CA ASP A 475 -26.08 -25.86 -24.34
C ASP A 475 -26.26 -27.35 -24.69
N PRO A 476 -26.04 -27.75 -25.96
CA PRO A 476 -26.27 -29.12 -26.41
C PRO A 476 -25.14 -30.06 -25.97
N ASP A 477 -23.98 -29.51 -25.57
CA ASP A 477 -22.82 -30.26 -25.11
C ASP A 477 -22.99 -30.76 -23.65
N GLY A 478 -24.11 -30.44 -23.01
CA GLY A 478 -24.46 -30.94 -21.67
C GLY A 478 -23.72 -30.25 -20.51
N LEU A 479 -22.96 -29.18 -20.78
CA LEU A 479 -22.31 -28.36 -19.76
C LEU A 479 -23.39 -27.59 -18.98
N ARG A 480 -23.49 -27.87 -17.67
CA ARG A 480 -24.45 -27.23 -16.77
C ARG A 480 -23.72 -26.44 -15.70
N TYR A 481 -24.41 -25.46 -15.13
CA TYR A 481 -23.94 -24.77 -13.93
C TYR A 481 -25.07 -24.60 -12.91
N ARG A 482 -24.69 -24.52 -11.64
CA ARG A 482 -25.59 -24.23 -10.52
C ARG A 482 -25.18 -22.93 -9.84
N ILE A 483 -26.18 -22.15 -9.42
CA ILE A 483 -25.98 -20.93 -8.63
C ILE A 483 -26.01 -21.32 -7.15
N VAL A 484 -24.96 -20.96 -6.41
CA VAL A 484 -24.72 -21.37 -5.02
C VAL A 484 -24.23 -20.16 -4.21
N ARG A 485 -24.34 -20.21 -2.88
CA ARG A 485 -23.70 -19.25 -1.97
C ARG A 485 -22.46 -19.89 -1.35
N ARG A 486 -21.41 -19.09 -1.13
CA ARG A 486 -20.17 -19.57 -0.52
C ARG A 486 -20.40 -20.01 0.92
N LYS A 487 -19.64 -21.02 1.33
CA LYS A 487 -19.55 -21.47 2.72
C LYS A 487 -18.51 -20.61 3.45
N ALA A 488 -18.67 -20.42 4.75
CA ALA A 488 -17.75 -19.60 5.55
C ALA A 488 -16.26 -20.00 5.42
N PHE A 489 -15.97 -21.31 5.30
CA PHE A 489 -14.60 -21.78 5.07
C PHE A 489 -14.05 -21.44 3.68
N GLU A 490 -14.92 -21.37 2.66
CA GLU A 490 -14.55 -20.95 1.31
C GLU A 490 -14.17 -19.47 1.31
N ASP A 491 -14.85 -18.65 2.11
CA ASP A 491 -14.54 -17.23 2.27
C ASP A 491 -13.21 -17.00 3.02
N ILE A 492 -12.93 -17.75 4.09
CA ILE A 492 -11.68 -17.58 4.87
C ILE A 492 -10.44 -17.99 4.05
N LEU A 493 -10.52 -19.11 3.31
CA LEU A 493 -9.38 -19.64 2.57
C LEU A 493 -9.29 -19.09 1.14
N ASP A 494 -10.28 -18.32 0.71
CA ASP A 494 -10.53 -17.94 -0.68
C ASP A 494 -10.37 -19.11 -1.65
N GLY A 495 -11.05 -20.23 -1.38
CA GLY A 495 -10.95 -21.44 -2.20
C GLY A 495 -12.30 -22.10 -2.44
N GLU A 496 -12.50 -22.63 -3.64
CA GLU A 496 -13.69 -23.39 -4.00
C GLU A 496 -13.47 -24.87 -3.66
N PHE A 497 -14.25 -25.45 -2.74
CA PHE A 497 -14.03 -26.85 -2.33
C PHE A 497 -14.77 -27.88 -3.18
N ASP A 498 -15.92 -27.49 -3.75
CA ASP A 498 -16.75 -28.37 -4.56
C ASP A 498 -16.07 -28.73 -5.90
N ASP A 499 -16.35 -29.93 -6.43
CA ASP A 499 -15.79 -30.41 -7.69
C ASP A 499 -16.54 -29.80 -8.89
N THR A 500 -15.81 -29.11 -9.77
CA THR A 500 -16.37 -28.44 -10.95
C THR A 500 -16.08 -29.16 -12.26
N THR A 501 -15.64 -30.43 -12.21
CA THR A 501 -15.25 -31.19 -13.41
C THR A 501 -16.40 -31.31 -14.42
N PHE A 502 -17.63 -31.55 -13.95
CA PHE A 502 -18.80 -31.79 -14.80
C PHE A 502 -19.86 -30.69 -14.72
N GLU A 503 -19.92 -29.95 -13.61
CA GLU A 503 -20.90 -28.90 -13.37
C GLU A 503 -20.17 -27.63 -12.91
N GLY A 504 -20.44 -26.50 -13.57
CA GLY A 504 -19.94 -25.20 -13.14
C GLY A 504 -20.66 -24.67 -11.91
N LEU A 505 -19.99 -23.84 -11.13
CA LEU A 505 -20.55 -23.19 -9.95
C LEU A 505 -20.51 -21.68 -10.13
N PHE A 506 -21.64 -21.03 -9.93
CA PHE A 506 -21.79 -19.58 -9.93
C PHE A 506 -22.10 -19.16 -8.50
N TYR A 507 -21.10 -18.60 -7.84
CA TYR A 507 -21.23 -18.05 -6.51
C TYR A 507 -21.82 -16.66 -6.61
N ILE A 508 -22.93 -16.44 -5.90
CA ILE A 508 -23.50 -15.09 -5.73
C ILE A 508 -22.47 -14.23 -4.99
N ASP A 509 -22.21 -13.04 -5.52
CA ASP A 509 -21.26 -12.07 -4.97
C ASP A 509 -21.95 -10.75 -4.64
N ASP A 510 -21.43 -10.04 -3.64
CA ASP A 510 -21.98 -8.77 -3.13
C ASP A 510 -21.63 -7.56 -4.02
N GLY A 511 -21.08 -7.76 -5.22
CA GLY A 511 -20.75 -6.71 -6.19
C GLY A 511 -19.28 -6.35 -6.30
N ASN A 512 -18.43 -6.84 -5.38
CA ASN A 512 -17.08 -6.31 -5.21
C ASN A 512 -15.95 -7.30 -5.54
N SER A 513 -16.24 -8.61 -5.68
CA SER A 513 -15.18 -9.62 -5.85
C SER A 513 -14.41 -9.49 -7.16
N PHE A 514 -15.03 -8.96 -8.22
CA PHE A 514 -14.31 -8.71 -9.47
C PHE A 514 -13.29 -7.57 -9.35
N GLY A 515 -13.34 -6.78 -8.26
CA GLY A 515 -12.31 -5.81 -7.91
C GLY A 515 -10.91 -6.44 -7.76
N ASP A 516 -10.82 -7.74 -7.46
CA ASP A 516 -9.56 -8.50 -7.40
C ASP A 516 -8.79 -8.50 -8.73
N THR A 517 -9.49 -8.33 -9.86
CA THR A 517 -8.88 -8.26 -11.19
C THR A 517 -8.29 -6.88 -11.48
N LEU A 518 -8.60 -5.90 -10.63
CA LEU A 518 -8.17 -4.52 -10.69
C LEU A 518 -7.24 -4.21 -9.50
N TYR A 519 -6.73 -2.99 -9.44
CA TYR A 519 -6.06 -2.51 -8.22
C TYR A 519 -7.02 -2.34 -7.03
N TYR A 520 -8.33 -2.19 -7.29
CA TYR A 520 -9.39 -2.00 -6.28
C TYR A 520 -9.52 -3.18 -5.27
N GLY A 521 -9.00 -4.38 -5.58
CA GLY A 521 -8.92 -5.51 -4.62
C GLY A 521 -7.52 -5.80 -4.05
N ASN A 522 -6.48 -5.08 -4.50
CA ASN A 522 -5.08 -5.39 -4.18
C ASN A 522 -4.38 -4.28 -3.38
N GLU A 523 -5.16 -3.47 -2.67
CA GLU A 523 -4.72 -2.28 -1.95
C GLU A 523 -3.66 -2.59 -0.90
N TRP A 524 -3.81 -3.70 -0.17
CA TRP A 524 -2.84 -4.13 0.84
C TRP A 524 -1.45 -4.41 0.23
N LEU A 525 -1.41 -5.01 -0.96
CA LEU A 525 -0.15 -5.28 -1.67
C LEU A 525 0.52 -3.98 -2.10
N LEU A 526 -0.25 -3.03 -2.63
CA LEU A 526 0.24 -1.71 -3.04
C LEU A 526 0.75 -0.90 -1.83
N PHE A 527 -0.02 -0.89 -0.74
CA PHE A 527 0.33 -0.21 0.50
C PHE A 527 1.63 -0.76 1.11
N THR A 528 1.76 -2.08 1.22
CA THR A 528 2.98 -2.71 1.76
C THR A 528 4.19 -2.52 0.87
N PHE A 529 4.00 -2.46 -0.46
CA PHE A 529 5.06 -2.09 -1.41
C PHE A 529 5.54 -0.65 -1.19
N ASP A 530 4.62 0.31 -1.10
CA ASP A 530 4.95 1.72 -0.88
C ASP A 530 5.64 1.94 0.47
N ALA A 531 5.18 1.27 1.53
CA ALA A 531 5.81 1.33 2.85
C ALA A 531 7.25 0.77 2.83
N LEU A 532 7.50 -0.36 2.16
CA LEU A 532 8.84 -0.95 2.03
C LEU A 532 9.77 -0.06 1.19
N LEU A 533 9.27 0.50 0.09
CA LEU A 533 10.03 1.43 -0.74
C LEU A 533 10.40 2.69 0.02
N PHE A 534 9.45 3.28 0.75
CA PHE A 534 9.69 4.45 1.59
C PHE A 534 10.80 4.16 2.62
N CYS A 535 10.67 3.04 3.35
CA CYS A 535 11.66 2.64 4.35
C CYS A 535 13.05 2.41 3.75
N LEU A 536 13.14 1.78 2.58
CA LEU A 536 14.43 1.52 1.93
C LEU A 536 15.12 2.82 1.50
N VAL A 537 14.39 3.73 0.85
CA VAL A 537 14.96 5.02 0.42
C VAL A 537 15.33 5.87 1.62
N ASP A 538 14.53 5.81 2.70
CA ASP A 538 14.80 6.53 3.94
C ASP A 538 16.07 6.04 4.62
N LEU A 539 16.30 4.73 4.69
CA LEU A 539 17.52 4.15 5.25
C LEU A 539 18.78 4.52 4.48
N LEU A 540 18.67 4.65 3.15
CA LEU A 540 19.79 4.98 2.27
C LEU A 540 20.10 6.48 2.24
N SER A 541 19.07 7.33 2.22
CA SER A 541 19.21 8.77 2.02
C SER A 541 19.13 9.59 3.29
N GLN A 542 18.54 9.05 4.35
CA GLN A 542 18.17 9.75 5.58
C GLN A 542 17.31 11.00 5.32
N ASN A 543 16.60 11.05 4.20
CA ASN A 543 15.77 12.17 3.79
C ASN A 543 14.33 11.70 3.48
N LEU A 544 13.37 12.24 4.23
CA LEU A 544 11.95 11.89 4.12
C LEU A 544 11.31 12.39 2.83
N ILE A 545 11.68 13.60 2.41
CA ILE A 545 11.16 14.23 1.19
C ILE A 545 11.60 13.42 -0.03
N LEU A 546 12.88 13.01 -0.05
CA LEU A 546 13.40 12.18 -1.13
C LEU A 546 12.70 10.81 -1.16
N SER A 547 12.47 10.21 0.00
CA SER A 547 11.75 8.94 0.13
C SER A 547 10.35 9.02 -0.45
N ALA A 548 9.61 10.07 -0.09
CA ALA A 548 8.26 10.30 -0.61
C ALA A 548 8.24 10.57 -2.12
N PHE A 549 9.22 11.32 -2.63
CA PHE A 549 9.37 11.55 -4.08
C PHE A 549 9.56 10.23 -4.84
N PHE A 550 10.42 9.33 -4.36
CA PHE A 550 10.65 8.04 -5.02
C PHE A 550 9.44 7.11 -4.97
N VAL A 551 8.69 7.10 -3.86
CA VAL A 551 7.42 6.35 -3.78
C VAL A 551 6.43 6.83 -4.84
N ILE A 552 6.24 8.15 -4.96
CA ILE A 552 5.35 8.72 -5.97
C ILE A 552 5.84 8.41 -7.38
N LEU A 553 7.14 8.55 -7.64
CA LEU A 553 7.75 8.32 -8.95
C LEU A 553 7.58 6.86 -9.37
N ILE A 554 8.04 5.92 -8.55
CA ILE A 554 8.04 4.48 -8.86
C ILE A 554 6.59 3.98 -8.93
N GLY A 555 5.73 4.40 -7.99
CA GLY A 555 4.31 4.09 -8.05
C GLY A 555 3.69 4.58 -9.36
N SER A 556 4.01 5.80 -9.81
CA SER A 556 3.47 6.33 -11.07
C SER A 556 3.94 5.53 -12.28
N ILE A 557 5.20 5.08 -12.29
CA ILE A 557 5.72 4.21 -13.35
C ILE A 557 4.94 2.89 -13.40
N PHE A 558 4.73 2.21 -12.27
CA PHE A 558 3.97 0.95 -12.25
C PHE A 558 2.51 1.14 -12.67
N THR A 559 1.89 2.26 -12.30
CA THR A 559 0.55 2.63 -12.77
C THR A 559 0.52 2.78 -14.29
N LEU A 560 1.42 3.58 -14.85
CA LEU A 560 1.48 3.81 -16.30
C LEU A 560 1.74 2.52 -17.08
N LEU A 561 2.66 1.68 -16.59
CA LEU A 561 2.96 0.39 -17.20
C LEU A 561 1.73 -0.53 -17.19
N ARG A 562 1.03 -0.63 -16.06
CA ARG A 562 -0.14 -1.49 -15.94
C ARG A 562 -1.31 -0.97 -16.79
N ASP A 563 -1.50 0.34 -16.87
CA ASP A 563 -2.59 0.93 -17.66
C ASP A 563 -2.33 0.74 -19.17
N ASP A 564 -1.11 0.94 -19.64
CA ASP A 564 -0.71 0.67 -21.04
C ASP A 564 -0.84 -0.83 -21.39
N LEU A 565 -0.30 -1.72 -20.57
CA LEU A 565 -0.36 -3.17 -20.80
C LEU A 565 -1.79 -3.71 -20.67
N GLY A 566 -2.55 -3.21 -19.69
CA GLY A 566 -3.95 -3.56 -19.45
C GLY A 566 -4.83 -3.19 -20.64
N ARG A 567 -4.74 -1.94 -21.11
CA ARG A 567 -5.50 -1.44 -22.27
C ARG A 567 -5.25 -2.26 -23.53
N ARG A 568 -3.98 -2.56 -23.83
CA ARG A 568 -3.60 -3.41 -24.97
C ARG A 568 -4.18 -4.82 -24.85
N ASN A 569 -4.15 -5.40 -23.66
CA ASN A 569 -4.72 -6.72 -23.43
C ASN A 569 -6.25 -6.69 -23.57
N THR A 570 -6.94 -5.73 -22.95
CA THR A 570 -8.39 -5.56 -23.05
C THR A 570 -8.83 -5.40 -24.51
N ALA A 571 -8.14 -4.59 -25.32
CA ALA A 571 -8.46 -4.42 -26.74
C ALA A 571 -8.37 -5.76 -27.50
N ARG A 572 -7.25 -6.45 -27.30
CA ARG A 572 -6.98 -7.72 -27.96
C ARG A 572 -7.96 -8.82 -27.58
N LYS A 573 -8.41 -8.85 -26.31
CA LYS A 573 -9.29 -9.92 -25.78
C LYS A 573 -10.76 -9.67 -26.04
N THR A 574 -11.20 -8.41 -25.96
CA THR A 574 -12.58 -8.03 -26.28
C THR A 574 -12.83 -7.97 -27.80
N LEU A 575 -11.77 -8.05 -28.62
CA LEU A 575 -11.81 -7.94 -30.09
C LEU A 575 -12.32 -6.57 -30.57
N ILE A 576 -12.20 -5.55 -29.72
CA ILE A 576 -12.52 -4.16 -29.99
C ILE A 576 -11.23 -3.42 -30.35
N ASP A 577 -11.28 -2.52 -31.34
CA ASP A 577 -10.11 -1.71 -31.73
C ASP A 577 -9.69 -0.81 -30.56
N GLU A 578 -8.38 -0.73 -30.29
CA GLU A 578 -7.78 0.01 -29.18
C GLU A 578 -8.18 1.49 -29.18
N ARG A 579 -8.49 2.06 -30.35
CA ARG A 579 -8.98 3.44 -30.49
C ARG A 579 -10.35 3.69 -29.86
N PHE A 580 -11.06 2.65 -29.43
CA PHE A 580 -12.32 2.75 -28.70
C PHE A 580 -12.14 2.55 -27.19
N LEU A 581 -10.92 2.27 -26.71
CA LEU A 581 -10.55 2.20 -25.29
C LEU A 581 -9.81 3.48 -24.85
N ILE A 582 -10.33 4.66 -25.23
CA ILE A 582 -9.67 5.95 -24.97
C ILE A 582 -9.70 6.28 -23.48
#